data_AF-H8ZF99-F1
#
_entry.id   AF-H8ZF99-F1
#
_cell.length_a   1.000
_cell.length_b   1.000
_cell.length_c   1.000
_cell.angle_alpha   90.00
_cell.angle_beta   90.00
_cell.angle_gamma   90.00
#
_symmetry.space_group_name_H-M   'P 1'
#
loop_
_entity.id
_entity.type
_entity.pdbx_description
1 polymer ?
#
loop_
_entity_poly.entity_id
_entity_poly.type
_entity_poly.pdbx_seq_one_letter_code
_entity_poly.pdbx_strand_id
1 'polypeptide(L)'
;MRLGKRSNGKADILAGFSIMYYFDNTRSGIVLDIKKGHANLSLLSSLDGNSAYIREKCEEVKNIYNRAECYIGYIVCHYIDIEVNILEYGDYAILQNIKNDINLMLQGESENVSKILLYNRISKVFMKGYIMEFFAFGAVTKGVALTNSLTRFTANILGSVPLNDPITRFLMIHLLPILTDWRECYPKLGYTASDCPSEHIFAWGHAESMHFYKKILEYPVPIAVKATCNYLRAVSGHDDQIHHAKHFITWRLLFNHIISDGTIDSLVKIRSVITEYMKKHTLNHIYICWFIHACTDKYKLSPEQIKEVYSFILPNVYPQGFYVRIVIETKKEFHKCLSVLKEKKTLFCSENDPKSMEKYNGLMAYIDHLYSNI
;
A
#
# COMPACT_ATOMS: atom_id res chain seq x y z
N MET A 1 -33.62 11.44 -14.95
CA MET A 1 -32.49 11.89 -15.79
C MET A 1 -32.15 13.31 -15.38
N ARG A 2 -30.91 13.58 -14.93
CA ARG A 2 -30.50 14.94 -14.53
C ARG A 2 -29.46 15.44 -15.52
N LEU A 3 -29.72 16.59 -16.14
CA LEU A 3 -28.72 17.27 -16.95
C LEU A 3 -27.65 17.83 -16.00
N GLY A 4 -26.46 17.27 -16.06
CA GLY A 4 -25.26 17.76 -15.38
C GLY A 4 -24.46 18.69 -16.28
N LYS A 5 -23.31 19.16 -15.78
CA LYS A 5 -22.33 19.89 -16.58
C LYS A 5 -20.96 19.20 -16.50
N ARG A 6 -20.31 19.07 -17.65
CA ARG A 6 -18.91 18.63 -17.79
C ARG A 6 -17.96 19.66 -17.17
N SER A 7 -16.69 19.27 -16.99
CA SER A 7 -15.61 20.18 -16.56
C SER A 7 -15.43 21.39 -17.47
N ASN A 8 -15.80 21.29 -18.76
CA ASN A 8 -15.78 22.38 -19.73
C ASN A 8 -17.12 23.16 -19.83
N GLY A 9 -18.04 22.99 -18.88
CA GLY A 9 -19.31 23.72 -18.83
C GLY A 9 -20.40 23.24 -19.79
N LYS A 10 -20.10 22.31 -20.72
CA LYS A 10 -21.10 21.71 -21.63
C LYS A 10 -22.04 20.78 -20.87
N ALA A 11 -23.28 20.66 -21.34
CA ALA A 11 -24.26 19.75 -20.76
C ALA A 11 -23.76 18.30 -20.80
N ASP A 12 -24.06 17.54 -19.75
CA ASP A 12 -23.78 16.10 -19.66
C ASP A 12 -25.01 15.35 -19.15
N ILE A 13 -25.10 14.07 -19.50
CA ILE A 13 -26.14 13.19 -18.99
C ILE A 13 -25.58 12.46 -17.79
N LEU A 14 -26.01 12.85 -16.59
CA LEU A 14 -25.68 12.16 -15.35
C LEU A 14 -26.92 11.35 -14.93
N ALA A 15 -26.95 10.08 -15.31
CA ALA A 15 -28.10 9.23 -15.12
C ALA A 15 -27.69 7.75 -15.10
N GLY A 16 -28.40 6.99 -14.27
CA GLY A 16 -28.48 5.55 -14.39
C GLY A 16 -29.60 5.19 -15.37
N PHE A 17 -29.28 4.40 -16.38
CA PHE A 17 -30.22 3.71 -17.25
C PHE A 17 -30.24 2.24 -16.83
N SER A 18 -31.43 1.69 -16.66
CA SER A 18 -31.60 0.27 -16.39
C SER A 18 -32.60 -0.30 -17.38
N ILE A 19 -32.17 -1.27 -18.17
CA ILE A 19 -33.05 -2.10 -18.99
C ILE A 19 -33.24 -3.38 -18.20
N MET A 20 -34.46 -3.68 -17.80
CA MET A 20 -34.78 -4.91 -17.09
C MET A 20 -35.78 -5.70 -17.91
N TYR A 21 -35.61 -7.01 -17.93
CA TYR A 21 -36.53 -7.94 -18.56
C TYR A 21 -36.75 -9.15 -17.66
N TYR A 22 -37.89 -9.78 -17.87
CA TYR A 22 -38.26 -11.05 -17.25
C TYR A 22 -38.37 -12.08 -18.35
N PHE A 23 -37.63 -13.18 -18.21
CA PHE A 23 -37.75 -14.33 -19.08
C PHE A 23 -37.73 -15.56 -18.19
N ASP A 24 -38.75 -16.41 -18.30
CA ASP A 24 -38.89 -17.63 -17.50
C ASP A 24 -38.69 -17.41 -15.99
N ASN A 25 -39.47 -16.49 -15.40
CA ASN A 25 -39.40 -16.05 -14.00
C ASN A 25 -38.03 -15.51 -13.51
N THR A 26 -37.08 -15.33 -14.41
CA THR A 26 -35.72 -14.85 -14.12
C THR A 26 -35.66 -13.36 -14.44
N ARG A 27 -35.35 -12.53 -13.43
CA ARG A 27 -35.19 -11.08 -13.58
C ARG A 27 -33.76 -10.78 -14.03
N SER A 28 -33.60 -10.34 -15.26
CA SER A 28 -32.29 -9.94 -15.79
C SER A 28 -32.32 -8.52 -16.34
N GLY A 29 -31.15 -7.94 -16.59
CA GLY A 29 -31.07 -6.59 -17.09
C GLY A 29 -29.66 -6.07 -17.29
N ILE A 30 -29.58 -4.86 -17.83
CA ILE A 30 -28.35 -4.10 -18.04
C ILE A 30 -28.53 -2.77 -17.33
N VAL A 31 -27.54 -2.38 -16.53
CA VAL A 31 -27.49 -1.06 -15.88
C VAL A 31 -26.29 -0.31 -16.43
N LEU A 32 -26.55 0.84 -17.04
CA LEU A 32 -25.56 1.82 -17.45
C LEU A 32 -25.64 3.01 -16.51
N ASP A 33 -24.63 3.18 -15.66
CA ASP A 33 -24.53 4.31 -14.74
C ASP A 33 -23.53 5.33 -15.28
N ILE A 34 -24.03 6.50 -15.71
CA ILE A 34 -23.21 7.58 -16.26
C ILE A 34 -22.98 8.63 -15.17
N LYS A 35 -21.73 8.74 -14.73
CA LYS A 35 -21.24 9.71 -13.75
C LYS A 35 -20.26 10.68 -14.42
N LYS A 36 -19.91 11.75 -13.70
CA LYS A 36 -18.95 12.73 -14.21
C LYS A 36 -17.61 12.05 -14.50
N GLY A 37 -17.25 11.95 -15.78
CA GLY A 37 -15.98 11.37 -16.25
C GLY A 37 -15.95 9.85 -16.40
N HIS A 38 -17.02 9.13 -16.05
CA HIS A 38 -17.04 7.66 -16.07
C HIS A 38 -18.42 7.11 -16.45
N ALA A 39 -18.44 5.97 -17.11
CA ALA A 39 -19.64 5.17 -17.31
C ALA A 39 -19.38 3.75 -16.85
N ASN A 40 -20.27 3.21 -16.02
CA ASN A 40 -20.21 1.82 -15.61
C ASN A 40 -21.34 1.03 -16.28
N LEU A 41 -20.99 -0.03 -16.99
CA LEU A 41 -21.94 -0.98 -17.54
C LEU A 41 -21.90 -2.25 -16.69
N SER A 42 -23.02 -2.58 -16.06
CA SER A 42 -23.17 -3.78 -15.25
C SER A 42 -24.35 -4.61 -15.72
N LEU A 43 -24.22 -5.93 -15.63
CA LEU A 43 -25.30 -6.86 -15.91
C LEU A 43 -26.03 -7.15 -14.61
N LEU A 44 -27.33 -6.87 -14.56
CA LEU A 44 -28.22 -7.41 -13.53
C LEU A 44 -28.53 -8.84 -13.93
N SER A 45 -27.88 -9.81 -13.29
CA SER A 45 -28.32 -11.20 -13.33
C SER A 45 -29.09 -11.48 -12.04
N SER A 46 -30.26 -12.10 -12.11
CA SER A 46 -30.83 -12.76 -10.92
C SER A 46 -29.97 -13.97 -10.62
N LEU A 47 -28.95 -13.78 -9.80
CA LEU A 47 -28.02 -14.83 -9.39
C LEU A 47 -28.71 -15.93 -8.56
N ASP A 48 -29.79 -15.61 -7.87
CA ASP A 48 -30.38 -16.55 -6.90
C ASP A 48 -31.11 -17.75 -7.55
N GLY A 49 -31.73 -17.56 -8.72
CA GLY A 49 -32.43 -18.66 -9.42
C GLY A 49 -31.49 -19.56 -10.26
N ASN A 50 -30.47 -18.98 -10.89
CA ASN A 50 -29.57 -19.71 -11.77
C ASN A 50 -28.42 -20.42 -11.04
N SER A 51 -28.00 -19.93 -9.87
CA SER A 51 -26.88 -20.52 -9.13
C SER A 51 -27.19 -21.93 -8.60
N ALA A 52 -28.42 -22.20 -8.17
CA ALA A 52 -28.84 -23.53 -7.71
C ALA A 52 -28.86 -24.56 -8.86
N TYR A 53 -29.41 -24.19 -10.02
CA TYR A 53 -29.41 -25.05 -11.21
C TYR A 53 -28.00 -25.30 -11.75
N ILE A 54 -27.16 -24.26 -11.84
CA ILE A 54 -25.77 -24.40 -12.28
C ILE A 54 -25.01 -25.35 -11.32
N ARG A 55 -25.21 -25.19 -10.00
CA ARG A 55 -24.61 -26.07 -9.01
C ARG A 55 -25.06 -27.52 -9.16
N GLU A 56 -26.35 -27.76 -9.35
CA GLU A 56 -26.90 -29.10 -9.57
C GLU A 56 -26.24 -29.75 -10.80
N LYS A 57 -26.11 -29.01 -11.91
CA LYS A 57 -25.40 -29.50 -13.11
C LYS A 57 -23.91 -29.72 -12.90
N CYS A 58 -23.24 -28.87 -12.13
CA CYS A 58 -21.85 -29.09 -11.72
C CYS A 58 -21.70 -30.39 -10.92
N GLU A 59 -22.59 -30.66 -9.96
CA GLU A 59 -22.60 -31.89 -9.17
C GLU A 59 -22.90 -33.14 -10.01
N GLU A 60 -23.82 -33.06 -10.98
CA GLU A 60 -24.06 -34.16 -11.94
C GLU A 60 -22.76 -34.53 -12.70
N VAL A 61 -22.08 -33.53 -13.25
CA VAL A 61 -20.82 -33.73 -13.99
C VAL A 61 -19.73 -34.26 -13.05
N LYS A 62 -19.60 -33.69 -11.85
CA LYS A 62 -18.64 -34.14 -10.84
C LYS A 62 -18.84 -35.62 -10.49
N ASN A 63 -20.09 -36.05 -10.31
CA ASN A 63 -20.41 -37.45 -10.01
C ASN A 63 -20.01 -38.41 -11.15
N ILE A 64 -20.11 -38.00 -12.42
CA ILE A 64 -19.66 -38.80 -13.57
C ILE A 64 -18.14 -38.96 -13.54
N TYR A 65 -17.41 -37.86 -13.35
CA TYR A 65 -15.94 -37.87 -13.39
C TYR A 65 -15.30 -38.46 -12.14
N ASN A 66 -15.93 -38.35 -10.97
CA ASN A 66 -15.45 -38.95 -9.72
C ASN A 66 -15.46 -40.49 -9.80
N ARG A 67 -16.42 -41.08 -10.52
CA ARG A 67 -16.50 -42.54 -10.73
C ARG A 67 -15.44 -43.08 -11.69
N ALA A 68 -14.78 -42.23 -12.47
CA ALA A 68 -13.78 -42.65 -13.44
C ALA A 68 -12.42 -42.98 -12.81
N GLU A 69 -12.20 -42.59 -11.54
CA GLU A 69 -10.98 -42.88 -10.74
C GLU A 69 -9.65 -42.64 -11.49
N CYS A 70 -9.60 -41.61 -12.34
CA CYS A 70 -8.44 -41.29 -13.16
C CYS A 70 -7.99 -39.86 -12.93
N TYR A 71 -6.74 -39.55 -13.30
CA TYR A 71 -6.16 -38.21 -13.14
C TYR A 71 -7.05 -37.11 -13.75
N ILE A 72 -7.58 -37.33 -14.96
CA ILE A 72 -8.50 -36.40 -15.62
C ILE A 72 -9.77 -36.22 -14.78
N GLY A 73 -10.33 -37.30 -14.26
CA GLY A 73 -11.48 -37.27 -13.37
C GLY A 73 -11.25 -36.41 -12.13
N TYR A 74 -10.11 -36.60 -11.45
CA TYR A 74 -9.73 -35.81 -10.29
C TYR A 74 -9.56 -34.32 -10.61
N ILE A 75 -8.87 -33.99 -11.72
CA ILE A 75 -8.69 -32.59 -12.14
C ILE A 75 -10.03 -31.93 -12.49
N VAL A 76 -10.91 -32.62 -13.20
CA VAL A 76 -12.25 -32.10 -13.53
C VAL A 76 -13.06 -31.85 -12.25
N CYS A 77 -13.07 -32.80 -11.32
CA CYS A 77 -13.77 -32.63 -10.04
C CYS A 77 -13.22 -31.44 -9.25
N HIS A 78 -11.89 -31.29 -9.19
CA HIS A 78 -11.22 -30.18 -8.52
C HIS A 78 -11.58 -28.82 -9.13
N TYR A 79 -11.59 -28.68 -10.45
CA TYR A 79 -11.99 -27.43 -11.09
C TYR A 79 -13.49 -27.14 -10.94
N ILE A 80 -14.35 -28.17 -10.91
CA ILE A 80 -15.77 -27.98 -10.58
C ILE A 80 -15.91 -27.43 -9.17
N ASP A 81 -15.19 -27.98 -8.19
CA ASP A 81 -15.22 -27.50 -6.81
C ASP A 81 -14.78 -26.04 -6.70
N ILE A 82 -13.76 -25.65 -7.45
CA ILE A 82 -13.32 -24.25 -7.53
C ILE A 82 -14.41 -23.34 -8.12
N GLU A 83 -14.99 -23.71 -9.26
CA GLU A 83 -16.02 -22.89 -9.92
C GLU A 83 -17.27 -22.74 -9.03
N VAL A 84 -17.70 -23.80 -8.35
CA VAL A 84 -18.79 -23.75 -7.37
C VAL A 84 -18.42 -22.83 -6.20
N ASN A 85 -17.21 -22.93 -5.66
CA ASN A 85 -16.75 -22.05 -4.57
C ASN A 85 -16.66 -20.57 -4.99
N ILE A 86 -16.30 -20.27 -6.24
CA ILE A 86 -16.28 -18.89 -6.78
C ILE A 86 -17.69 -18.31 -6.82
N LEU A 87 -18.69 -19.11 -7.18
CA LEU A 87 -20.08 -18.65 -7.17
C LEU A 87 -20.55 -18.26 -5.77
N GLU A 88 -20.03 -18.91 -4.72
CA GLU A 88 -20.40 -18.65 -3.32
C GLU A 88 -19.59 -17.51 -2.67
N TYR A 89 -18.27 -17.53 -2.83
CA TYR A 89 -17.34 -16.68 -2.06
C TYR A 89 -16.58 -15.67 -2.93
N GLY A 90 -16.75 -15.72 -4.25
CA GLY A 90 -16.07 -14.87 -5.22
C GLY A 90 -14.57 -15.14 -5.33
N ASP A 91 -13.87 -14.25 -6.04
CA ASP A 91 -12.42 -14.34 -6.26
C ASP A 91 -11.59 -14.20 -4.96
N TYR A 92 -12.19 -13.73 -3.86
CA TYR A 92 -11.47 -13.43 -2.62
C TYR A 92 -10.91 -14.69 -1.94
N ALA A 93 -11.69 -15.77 -1.88
CA ALA A 93 -11.25 -17.03 -1.26
C ALA A 93 -10.02 -17.62 -1.97
N ILE A 94 -10.02 -17.56 -3.31
CA ILE A 94 -8.89 -17.98 -4.15
C ILE A 94 -7.64 -17.17 -3.84
N LEU A 95 -7.77 -15.85 -3.72
CA LEU A 95 -6.64 -14.98 -3.43
C LEU A 95 -6.01 -15.28 -2.07
N GLN A 96 -6.81 -15.65 -1.05
CA GLN A 96 -6.27 -16.05 0.25
C GLN A 96 -5.49 -17.37 0.18
N ASN A 97 -6.00 -18.35 -0.57
CA ASN A 97 -5.29 -19.62 -0.75
C ASN A 97 -3.96 -19.42 -1.51
N ILE A 98 -3.97 -18.61 -2.57
CA ILE A 98 -2.76 -18.22 -3.29
C ILE A 98 -1.76 -17.51 -2.36
N LYS A 99 -2.23 -16.57 -1.54
CA LYS A 99 -1.38 -15.87 -0.56
C LYS A 99 -0.70 -16.85 0.40
N ASN A 100 -1.44 -17.81 0.93
CA ASN A 100 -0.91 -18.81 1.84
C ASN A 100 0.16 -19.67 1.18
N ASP A 101 -0.08 -20.13 -0.05
CA ASP A 101 0.89 -20.92 -0.81
C ASP A 101 2.16 -20.13 -1.15
N ILE A 102 2.03 -18.85 -1.54
CA ILE A 102 3.19 -17.97 -1.74
C ILE A 102 3.99 -17.84 -0.44
N ASN A 103 3.33 -17.66 0.70
CA ASN A 103 4.01 -17.55 1.99
C ASN A 103 4.78 -18.83 2.35
N LEU A 104 4.15 -20.00 2.20
CA LEU A 104 4.80 -21.30 2.44
C LEU A 104 6.03 -21.49 1.53
N MET A 105 5.92 -21.07 0.27
CA MET A 105 7.04 -21.14 -0.68
C MET A 105 8.20 -20.21 -0.29
N LEU A 106 7.88 -19.01 0.20
CA LEU A 106 8.90 -18.07 0.70
C LEU A 106 9.53 -18.53 2.03
N GLN A 107 8.86 -19.40 2.79
CA GLN A 107 9.41 -20.05 3.97
C GLN A 107 10.28 -21.28 3.64
N GLY A 108 10.35 -21.70 2.37
CA GLY A 108 11.03 -22.94 1.97
C GLY A 108 10.27 -24.21 2.37
N GLU A 109 9.01 -24.08 2.79
CA GLU A 109 8.14 -25.18 3.21
C GLU A 109 7.41 -25.83 2.02
N SER A 110 7.52 -25.21 0.82
CA SER A 110 6.96 -25.72 -0.43
C SER A 110 7.78 -25.21 -1.61
N GLU A 111 8.10 -26.06 -2.59
CA GLU A 111 8.78 -25.62 -3.83
C GLU A 111 7.84 -25.59 -5.05
N ASN A 112 6.63 -26.15 -4.89
CA ASN A 112 5.77 -26.44 -6.02
C ASN A 112 4.86 -25.24 -6.38
N VAL A 113 5.42 -24.31 -7.15
CA VAL A 113 4.70 -23.15 -7.68
C VAL A 113 3.49 -23.54 -8.54
N SER A 114 3.49 -24.73 -9.13
CA SER A 114 2.36 -25.21 -9.95
C SER A 114 1.08 -25.41 -9.13
N LYS A 115 1.15 -25.52 -7.80
CA LYS A 115 -0.04 -25.51 -6.93
C LYS A 115 -0.88 -24.25 -7.11
N ILE A 116 -0.24 -23.10 -7.36
CA ILE A 116 -0.94 -21.82 -7.59
C ILE A 116 -1.84 -21.91 -8.83
N LEU A 117 -1.40 -22.65 -9.86
CA LEU A 117 -2.15 -22.86 -11.11
C LEU A 117 -3.37 -23.77 -10.92
N LEU A 118 -3.43 -24.52 -9.81
CA LEU A 118 -4.57 -25.37 -9.50
C LEU A 118 -5.73 -24.59 -8.89
N TYR A 119 -5.53 -23.38 -8.33
CA TYR A 119 -6.64 -22.67 -7.67
C TYR A 119 -7.65 -22.05 -8.62
N ASN A 120 -7.20 -21.55 -9.77
CA ASN A 120 -8.03 -21.17 -10.91
C ASN A 120 -7.13 -20.68 -12.06
N ARG A 121 -7.71 -20.44 -13.24
CA ARG A 121 -7.09 -19.68 -14.32
C ARG A 121 -6.73 -18.26 -13.87
N ILE A 122 -5.43 -17.97 -13.87
CA ILE A 122 -4.87 -16.64 -13.57
C ILE A 122 -4.92 -15.75 -14.82
N SER A 123 -6.12 -15.44 -15.30
CA SER A 123 -6.33 -14.62 -16.51
C SER A 123 -6.49 -13.14 -16.19
N LYS A 124 -7.18 -12.80 -15.10
CA LYS A 124 -7.53 -11.42 -14.75
C LYS A 124 -6.29 -10.64 -14.33
N VAL A 125 -6.11 -9.43 -14.89
CA VAL A 125 -5.02 -8.50 -14.54
C VAL A 125 -5.01 -8.21 -13.03
N PHE A 126 -6.18 -8.05 -12.43
CA PHE A 126 -6.30 -7.78 -11.00
C PHE A 126 -5.74 -8.93 -10.14
N MET A 127 -6.08 -10.19 -10.44
CA MET A 127 -5.53 -11.36 -9.73
C MET A 127 -4.00 -11.43 -9.84
N LYS A 128 -3.47 -11.17 -11.05
CA LYS A 128 -2.03 -11.08 -11.29
C LYS A 128 -1.37 -10.01 -10.40
N GLY A 129 -2.03 -8.86 -10.22
CA GLY A 129 -1.58 -7.78 -9.35
C GLY A 129 -1.48 -8.22 -7.88
N TYR A 130 -2.47 -8.96 -7.37
CA TYR A 130 -2.41 -9.50 -6.01
C TYR A 130 -1.28 -10.51 -5.83
N ILE A 131 -1.01 -11.35 -6.82
CA ILE A 131 0.12 -12.27 -6.77
C ILE A 131 1.43 -11.49 -6.67
N MET A 132 1.59 -10.42 -7.47
CA MET A 132 2.74 -9.53 -7.38
C MET A 132 2.85 -8.87 -6.00
N GLU A 133 1.73 -8.43 -5.42
CA GLU A 133 1.68 -7.85 -4.07
C GLU A 133 2.10 -8.85 -2.99
N PHE A 134 1.50 -10.04 -2.94
CA PHE A 134 1.81 -11.07 -1.96
C PHE A 134 3.27 -11.50 -2.07
N PHE A 135 3.76 -11.70 -3.29
CA PHE A 135 5.17 -11.97 -3.53
C PHE A 135 6.04 -10.84 -3.01
N ALA A 136 5.73 -9.58 -3.34
CA ALA A 136 6.57 -8.44 -2.97
C ALA A 136 6.72 -8.33 -1.44
N PHE A 137 5.62 -8.31 -0.70
CA PHE A 137 5.70 -8.18 0.75
C PHE A 137 6.27 -9.42 1.45
N GLY A 138 5.96 -10.62 0.96
CA GLY A 138 6.58 -11.84 1.47
C GLY A 138 8.10 -11.84 1.25
N ALA A 139 8.54 -11.49 0.04
CA ALA A 139 9.94 -11.38 -0.35
C ALA A 139 10.71 -10.34 0.46
N VAL A 140 10.08 -9.19 0.79
CA VAL A 140 10.69 -8.20 1.69
C VAL A 140 11.12 -8.84 3.01
N THR A 141 10.32 -9.74 3.59
CA THR A 141 10.64 -10.30 4.90
C THR A 141 11.79 -11.29 4.87
N LYS A 142 11.76 -12.26 3.96
CA LYS A 142 12.69 -13.39 3.94
C LYS A 142 13.89 -13.20 3.02
N GLY A 143 13.82 -12.23 2.11
CA GLY A 143 14.69 -12.20 0.93
C GLY A 143 14.26 -13.28 -0.06
N VAL A 144 14.67 -13.14 -1.32
CA VAL A 144 14.39 -14.14 -2.35
C VAL A 144 15.65 -14.39 -3.15
N ALA A 145 16.08 -15.64 -3.20
CA ALA A 145 17.14 -16.04 -4.11
C ALA A 145 16.66 -15.89 -5.55
N LEU A 146 17.52 -15.39 -6.45
CA LEU A 146 17.22 -15.24 -7.88
C LEU A 146 16.81 -16.56 -8.54
N THR A 147 17.24 -17.69 -7.98
CA THR A 147 16.92 -19.05 -8.44
C THR A 147 15.55 -19.56 -8.00
N ASN A 148 14.84 -18.83 -7.14
CA ASN A 148 13.54 -19.23 -6.59
C ASN A 148 12.49 -19.37 -7.71
N SER A 149 11.70 -20.46 -7.67
CA SER A 149 10.63 -20.74 -8.62
C SER A 149 9.56 -19.65 -8.66
N LEU A 150 9.28 -18.99 -7.52
CA LEU A 150 8.38 -17.85 -7.43
C LEU A 150 8.88 -16.65 -8.24
N THR A 151 10.18 -16.36 -8.22
CA THR A 151 10.75 -15.25 -9.01
C THR A 151 10.54 -15.47 -10.50
N ARG A 152 10.70 -16.71 -10.97
CA ARG A 152 10.42 -17.05 -12.37
C ARG A 152 8.93 -16.96 -12.69
N PHE A 153 8.09 -17.38 -11.75
CA PHE A 153 6.64 -17.32 -11.89
C PHE A 153 6.13 -15.88 -11.98
N THR A 154 6.58 -14.99 -11.11
CA THR A 154 6.22 -13.56 -11.16
C THR A 154 6.82 -12.88 -12.40
N ALA A 155 8.01 -13.27 -12.85
CA ALA A 155 8.55 -12.79 -14.13
C ALA A 155 7.67 -13.20 -15.33
N ASN A 156 7.13 -14.42 -15.33
CA ASN A 156 6.17 -14.87 -16.35
C ASN A 156 4.85 -14.08 -16.28
N ILE A 157 4.37 -13.76 -15.07
CA ILE A 157 3.20 -12.89 -14.89
C ILE A 157 3.47 -11.53 -15.54
N LEU A 158 4.60 -10.90 -15.25
CA LEU A 158 5.01 -9.62 -15.84
C LEU A 158 5.13 -9.68 -17.37
N GLY A 159 5.67 -10.77 -17.91
CA GLY A 159 5.78 -10.97 -19.36
C GLY A 159 4.45 -11.24 -20.06
N SER A 160 3.39 -11.58 -19.32
CA SER A 160 2.08 -11.96 -19.86
C SER A 160 1.05 -10.82 -19.90
N VAL A 161 1.44 -9.61 -19.50
CA VAL A 161 0.52 -8.47 -19.32
C VAL A 161 0.99 -7.25 -20.15
N PRO A 162 0.05 -6.45 -20.67
CA PRO A 162 0.39 -5.26 -21.45
C PRO A 162 0.89 -4.13 -20.54
N LEU A 163 2.20 -4.09 -20.24
CA LEU A 163 2.81 -3.04 -19.40
C LEU A 163 2.84 -1.65 -20.05
N ASN A 164 2.40 -1.52 -21.31
CA ASN A 164 2.15 -0.24 -21.95
C ASN A 164 0.83 0.42 -21.47
N ASP A 165 -0.11 -0.37 -20.91
CA ASP A 165 -1.31 0.16 -20.26
C ASP A 165 -0.95 0.70 -18.85
N PRO A 166 -1.21 1.99 -18.53
CA PRO A 166 -0.81 2.58 -17.26
C PRO A 166 -1.40 1.89 -16.02
N ILE A 167 -2.67 1.45 -16.09
CA ILE A 167 -3.35 0.81 -14.96
C ILE A 167 -2.78 -0.59 -14.72
N THR A 168 -2.59 -1.36 -15.79
CA THR A 168 -1.96 -2.68 -15.72
C THR A 168 -0.54 -2.55 -15.19
N ARG A 169 0.26 -1.64 -15.76
CA ARG A 169 1.64 -1.38 -15.29
C ARG A 169 1.65 -1.06 -13.80
N PHE A 170 0.79 -0.14 -13.36
CA PHE A 170 0.63 0.20 -11.95
C PHE A 170 0.42 -1.05 -11.10
N LEU A 171 -0.62 -1.85 -11.36
CA LEU A 171 -0.94 -3.03 -10.57
C LEU A 171 0.21 -4.05 -10.49
N MET A 172 1.09 -4.08 -11.50
CA MET A 172 2.17 -5.05 -11.58
C MET A 172 3.48 -4.62 -10.93
N ILE A 173 3.89 -3.36 -11.10
CA ILE A 173 5.27 -2.92 -10.77
C ILE A 173 5.35 -1.90 -9.64
N HIS A 174 4.21 -1.45 -9.10
CA HIS A 174 4.18 -0.40 -8.11
C HIS A 174 4.84 -0.75 -6.76
N LEU A 175 5.00 -2.04 -6.47
CA LEU A 175 5.66 -2.56 -5.26
C LEU A 175 7.11 -3.00 -5.51
N LEU A 176 7.67 -2.82 -6.71
CA LEU A 176 9.08 -3.13 -6.94
C LEU A 176 10.04 -2.30 -6.07
N PRO A 177 9.77 -1.03 -5.70
CA PRO A 177 10.70 -0.25 -4.86
C PRO A 177 10.94 -0.82 -3.46
N ILE A 178 10.02 -1.64 -2.94
CA ILE A 178 10.21 -2.27 -1.62
C ILE A 178 11.07 -3.54 -1.72
N LEU A 179 11.29 -4.08 -2.92
CA LEU A 179 12.13 -5.24 -3.18
C LEU A 179 13.58 -4.81 -3.42
N THR A 180 14.48 -5.27 -2.56
CA THR A 180 15.92 -5.16 -2.81
C THR A 180 16.25 -5.96 -4.07
N ASP A 181 17.05 -5.39 -4.97
CA ASP A 181 17.58 -6.08 -6.15
C ASP A 181 16.50 -6.58 -7.13
N TRP A 182 15.33 -5.94 -7.16
CA TRP A 182 14.25 -6.29 -8.10
C TRP A 182 14.70 -6.29 -9.57
N ARG A 183 15.72 -5.48 -9.91
CA ARG A 183 16.31 -5.43 -11.25
C ARG A 183 17.03 -6.74 -11.62
N GLU A 184 17.64 -7.39 -10.64
CA GLU A 184 18.26 -8.72 -10.84
C GLU A 184 17.19 -9.80 -11.00
N CYS A 185 16.06 -9.66 -10.30
CA CYS A 185 14.91 -10.54 -10.45
C CYS A 185 14.24 -10.38 -11.82
N TYR A 186 14.22 -9.16 -12.36
CA TYR A 186 13.45 -8.80 -13.56
C TYR A 186 14.26 -7.99 -14.59
N PRO A 187 15.41 -8.51 -15.10
CA PRO A 187 16.31 -7.77 -15.97
C PRO A 187 15.66 -7.39 -17.32
N LYS A 188 14.69 -8.17 -17.77
CA LYS A 188 13.97 -7.97 -19.03
C LYS A 188 12.97 -6.81 -19.02
N LEU A 189 12.71 -6.19 -17.85
CA LEU A 189 11.91 -4.98 -17.79
C LEU A 189 12.63 -3.77 -18.43
N GLY A 190 13.94 -3.87 -18.67
CA GLY A 190 14.69 -2.88 -19.43
C GLY A 190 14.99 -1.58 -18.68
N TYR A 191 14.80 -1.55 -17.35
CA TYR A 191 15.10 -0.38 -16.52
C TYR A 191 16.55 -0.42 -16.03
N THR A 192 17.35 0.60 -16.35
CA THR A 192 18.70 0.76 -15.79
C THR A 192 18.68 1.28 -14.35
N ALA A 193 19.85 1.31 -13.70
CA ALA A 193 20.01 1.90 -12.37
C ALA A 193 19.65 3.40 -12.34
N SER A 194 19.97 4.13 -13.41
CA SER A 194 19.59 5.52 -13.65
C SER A 194 18.11 5.69 -14.02
N ASP A 195 17.50 4.67 -14.64
CA ASP A 195 16.06 4.61 -14.86
C ASP A 195 15.34 4.07 -13.62
N CYS A 196 15.68 4.53 -12.41
CA CYS A 196 14.76 4.31 -11.28
C CYS A 196 13.41 4.85 -11.74
N PRO A 197 12.44 3.94 -11.97
CA PRO A 197 11.66 3.94 -13.20
C PRO A 197 11.08 5.33 -13.33
N SER A 198 11.48 5.94 -14.45
CA SER A 198 11.54 7.39 -14.67
C SER A 198 10.34 8.10 -14.08
N GLU A 199 10.47 9.36 -13.71
CA GLU A 199 9.44 10.19 -13.07
C GLU A 199 8.00 9.90 -13.51
N HIS A 200 7.72 9.39 -14.71
CA HIS A 200 6.42 8.90 -15.18
C HIS A 200 5.90 7.53 -14.67
N ILE A 201 6.70 6.68 -14.02
CA ILE A 201 6.30 5.34 -13.53
C ILE A 201 6.00 5.39 -12.02
N PHE A 202 6.67 6.28 -11.29
CA PHE A 202 6.39 6.60 -9.89
C PHE A 202 6.06 8.09 -9.66
N ALA A 203 5.67 8.88 -10.66
CA ALA A 203 4.86 10.10 -10.42
C ALA A 203 3.47 9.63 -10.07
N TRP A 204 3.39 9.11 -8.87
CA TRP A 204 2.15 8.81 -8.24
C TRP A 204 1.42 10.14 -8.11
N GLY A 205 0.31 10.31 -8.84
CA GLY A 205 -0.70 11.27 -8.41
C GLY A 205 -0.99 11.06 -6.92
N HIS A 206 -1.54 12.07 -6.27
CA HIS A 206 -1.81 12.00 -4.83
C HIS A 206 -2.63 10.74 -4.47
N ALA A 207 -3.52 10.27 -5.34
CA ALA A 207 -4.36 9.10 -5.09
C ALA A 207 -3.55 7.80 -5.10
N GLU A 208 -2.71 7.61 -6.10
CA GLU A 208 -1.91 6.42 -6.24
C GLU A 208 -0.90 6.35 -5.09
N SER A 209 -0.19 7.45 -4.78
CA SER A 209 0.85 7.49 -3.72
C SER A 209 0.27 6.95 -2.41
N MET A 210 -0.95 7.42 -2.12
CA MET A 210 -1.70 7.02 -0.95
C MET A 210 -2.11 5.55 -0.98
N HIS A 211 -2.36 4.95 -2.15
CA HIS A 211 -2.60 3.52 -2.26
C HIS A 211 -1.36 2.72 -1.83
N PHE A 212 -0.18 3.03 -2.37
CA PHE A 212 1.09 2.38 -1.98
C PHE A 212 1.38 2.50 -0.48
N TYR A 213 1.24 3.71 0.06
CA TYR A 213 1.45 3.95 1.48
C TYR A 213 0.48 3.13 2.33
N LYS A 214 -0.82 3.13 1.99
CA LYS A 214 -1.82 2.31 2.68
C LYS A 214 -1.48 0.82 2.61
N LYS A 215 -1.04 0.34 1.45
CA LYS A 215 -0.59 -1.05 1.29
C LYS A 215 0.54 -1.43 2.23
N ILE A 216 1.54 -0.57 2.41
CA ILE A 216 2.61 -0.82 3.39
C ILE A 216 2.03 -0.95 4.81
N LEU A 217 1.04 -0.13 5.17
CA LEU A 217 0.42 -0.12 6.50
C LEU A 217 -0.56 -1.28 6.76
N GLU A 218 -0.97 -2.01 5.72
CA GLU A 218 -1.79 -3.22 5.85
C GLU A 218 -0.99 -4.42 6.43
N TYR A 219 0.35 -4.34 6.41
CA TYR A 219 1.24 -5.41 6.90
C TYR A 219 1.73 -5.15 8.34
N PRO A 220 2.12 -6.19 9.10
CA PRO A 220 2.70 -6.04 10.43
C PRO A 220 3.92 -5.11 10.48
N VAL A 221 4.12 -4.43 11.62
CA VAL A 221 5.17 -3.42 11.85
C VAL A 221 6.55 -3.83 11.33
N PRO A 222 7.08 -5.04 11.61
CA PRO A 222 8.41 -5.43 11.11
C PRO A 222 8.51 -5.43 9.58
N ILE A 223 7.44 -5.84 8.89
CA ILE A 223 7.35 -5.87 7.43
C ILE A 223 7.24 -4.45 6.90
N ALA A 224 6.33 -3.65 7.47
CA ALA A 224 6.10 -2.27 7.07
C ALA A 224 7.37 -1.41 7.20
N VAL A 225 8.12 -1.57 8.30
CA VAL A 225 9.40 -0.87 8.53
C VAL A 225 10.44 -1.29 7.50
N LYS A 226 10.58 -2.59 7.23
CA LYS A 226 11.56 -3.09 6.25
C LYS A 226 11.22 -2.62 4.83
N ALA A 227 9.94 -2.71 4.44
CA ALA A 227 9.45 -2.20 3.16
C ALA A 227 9.69 -0.68 3.03
N THR A 228 9.40 0.09 4.08
CA THR A 228 9.67 1.53 4.13
C THR A 228 11.15 1.82 3.94
N CYS A 229 12.04 1.13 4.65
CA CYS A 229 13.49 1.29 4.51
C CYS A 229 13.99 0.94 3.10
N ASN A 230 13.43 -0.10 2.48
CA ASN A 230 13.81 -0.47 1.11
C ASN A 230 13.34 0.57 0.09
N TYR A 231 12.09 1.02 0.19
CA TYR A 231 11.55 2.10 -0.64
C TYR A 231 12.42 3.36 -0.54
N LEU A 232 12.74 3.75 0.69
CA LEU A 232 13.60 4.88 1.02
C LEU A 232 14.99 4.81 0.36
N ARG A 233 15.61 3.63 0.34
CA ARG A 233 16.88 3.42 -0.38
C ARG A 233 16.69 3.48 -1.90
N ALA A 234 15.62 2.86 -2.41
CA ALA A 234 15.33 2.80 -3.84
C ALA A 234 15.11 4.19 -4.46
N VAL A 235 14.55 5.14 -3.70
CA VAL A 235 14.32 6.52 -4.17
C VAL A 235 15.47 7.49 -3.87
N SER A 236 16.54 7.03 -3.22
CA SER A 236 17.68 7.88 -2.91
C SER A 236 18.32 8.42 -4.20
N GLY A 237 18.66 9.71 -4.22
CA GLY A 237 19.24 10.37 -5.41
C GLY A 237 18.24 10.91 -6.44
N HIS A 238 16.92 10.76 -6.23
CA HIS A 238 15.87 11.26 -7.12
C HIS A 238 15.01 12.33 -6.42
N ASP A 239 15.23 13.61 -6.72
CA ASP A 239 14.65 14.75 -5.99
C ASP A 239 13.11 14.70 -5.90
N ASP A 240 12.42 14.36 -7.00
CA ASP A 240 10.96 14.24 -7.02
C ASP A 240 10.46 13.10 -6.13
N GLN A 241 11.10 11.93 -6.18
CA GLN A 241 10.73 10.78 -5.37
C GLN A 241 11.04 10.98 -3.88
N ILE A 242 12.08 11.76 -3.57
CA ILE A 242 12.40 12.17 -2.20
C ILE A 242 11.25 13.01 -1.61
N HIS A 243 10.55 13.82 -2.41
CA HIS A 243 9.37 14.56 -1.93
C HIS A 243 8.25 13.62 -1.47
N HIS A 244 7.92 12.62 -2.28
CA HIS A 244 6.92 11.60 -1.96
C HIS A 244 7.31 10.77 -0.73
N ALA A 245 8.54 10.29 -0.70
CA ALA A 245 9.07 9.54 0.43
C ALA A 245 9.05 10.36 1.74
N LYS A 246 9.42 11.64 1.66
CA LYS A 246 9.34 12.58 2.77
C LYS A 246 7.90 12.76 3.27
N HIS A 247 6.92 12.89 2.38
CA HIS A 247 5.51 12.91 2.78
C HIS A 247 5.18 11.62 3.53
N PHE A 248 5.47 10.45 2.95
CA PHE A 248 5.14 9.17 3.57
C PHE A 248 5.73 9.00 4.98
N ILE A 249 7.03 9.26 5.16
CA ILE A 249 7.69 9.08 6.46
C ILE A 249 7.24 10.08 7.52
N THR A 250 6.75 11.25 7.12
CA THR A 250 6.19 12.23 8.07
C THR A 250 4.70 11.98 8.35
N TRP A 251 4.05 11.14 7.54
CA TRP A 251 2.63 10.88 7.62
C TRP A 251 2.23 10.24 8.95
N ARG A 252 1.19 10.81 9.56
CA ARG A 252 0.67 10.38 10.85
C ARG A 252 0.27 8.90 10.89
N LEU A 253 -0.28 8.36 9.80
CA LEU A 253 -0.69 6.95 9.78
C LEU A 253 0.49 5.99 9.85
N LEU A 254 1.60 6.30 9.16
CA LEU A 254 2.82 5.52 9.28
C LEU A 254 3.41 5.63 10.67
N PHE A 255 3.54 6.85 11.20
CA PHE A 255 4.06 7.07 12.55
C PHE A 255 3.29 6.22 13.57
N ASN A 256 1.96 6.36 13.59
CA ASN A 256 1.05 5.61 14.44
C ASN A 256 1.19 4.09 14.32
N HIS A 257 1.41 3.60 13.11
CA HIS A 257 1.58 2.17 12.85
C HIS A 257 2.90 1.66 13.45
N ILE A 258 4.02 2.35 13.21
CA ILE A 258 5.36 1.87 13.61
C ILE A 258 5.66 2.01 15.10
N ILE A 259 4.91 2.85 15.83
CA ILE A 259 5.01 2.99 17.30
C ILE A 259 3.88 2.28 18.05
N SER A 260 3.10 1.44 17.36
CA SER A 260 1.89 0.82 17.92
C SER A 260 2.16 -0.10 19.11
N ASP A 261 3.38 -0.60 19.26
CA ASP A 261 3.86 -1.38 20.40
C ASP A 261 4.36 -0.51 21.58
N GLY A 262 4.29 0.81 21.45
CA GLY A 262 4.78 1.75 22.46
C GLY A 262 6.29 1.94 22.47
N THR A 263 7.02 1.48 21.44
CA THR A 263 8.46 1.65 21.30
C THR A 263 8.83 2.60 20.16
N ILE A 264 10.08 3.06 20.14
CA ILE A 264 10.61 3.91 19.05
C ILE A 264 11.68 3.21 18.22
N ASP A 265 11.91 1.92 18.44
CA ASP A 265 12.96 1.14 17.75
C ASP A 265 12.78 1.16 16.22
N SER A 266 11.53 1.03 15.78
CA SER A 266 11.15 1.15 14.36
C SER A 266 11.48 2.53 13.79
N LEU A 267 11.26 3.59 14.58
CA LEU A 267 11.59 4.96 14.19
C LEU A 267 13.11 5.15 14.08
N VAL A 268 13.88 4.59 15.02
CA VAL A 268 15.36 4.61 15.00
C VAL A 268 15.91 3.86 13.78
N LYS A 269 15.31 2.72 13.39
CA LYS A 269 15.68 1.98 12.17
C LYS A 269 15.41 2.79 10.90
N ILE A 270 14.28 3.48 10.82
CA ILE A 270 13.99 4.36 9.66
C ILE A 270 14.97 5.54 9.66
N ARG A 271 15.26 6.11 10.85
CA ARG A 271 16.21 7.20 11.02
C ARG A 271 17.58 6.86 10.45
N SER A 272 18.13 5.69 10.77
CA SER A 272 19.47 5.29 10.29
C SER A 272 19.56 5.30 8.77
N VAL A 273 18.47 4.90 8.10
CA VAL A 273 18.38 4.90 6.64
C VAL A 273 18.33 6.34 6.11
N ILE A 274 17.37 7.16 6.55
CA ILE A 274 17.23 8.53 6.03
C ILE A 274 18.47 9.40 6.27
N THR A 275 19.26 9.14 7.33
CA THR A 275 20.49 9.88 7.60
C THR A 275 21.61 9.64 6.59
N GLU A 276 21.59 8.54 5.85
CA GLU A 276 22.62 8.21 4.87
C GLU A 276 22.55 9.09 3.62
N TYR A 277 21.35 9.54 3.21
CA TYR A 277 21.14 10.21 1.92
C TYR A 277 20.31 11.50 1.96
N MET A 278 19.62 11.83 3.07
CA MET A 278 18.84 13.07 3.14
C MET A 278 19.65 14.26 3.67
N LYS A 279 19.45 15.43 3.05
CA LYS A 279 20.06 16.71 3.51
C LYS A 279 19.56 17.10 4.90
N LYS A 280 20.41 17.77 5.69
CA LYS A 280 20.13 18.21 7.07
C LYS A 280 18.77 18.92 7.25
N HIS A 281 18.43 19.83 6.33
CA HIS A 281 17.15 20.55 6.37
C HIS A 281 15.95 19.60 6.21
N THR A 282 16.04 18.63 5.30
CA THR A 282 14.98 17.62 5.09
C THR A 282 14.84 16.70 6.31
N LEU A 283 15.96 16.24 6.87
CA LEU A 283 15.98 15.46 8.10
C LEU A 283 15.28 16.19 9.24
N ASN A 284 15.61 17.48 9.45
CA ASN A 284 15.04 18.18 10.60
C ASN A 284 13.54 18.41 10.46
N HIS A 285 13.04 18.60 9.25
CA HIS A 285 11.61 18.62 9.02
C HIS A 285 10.96 17.29 9.41
N ILE A 286 11.54 16.15 9.02
CA ILE A 286 11.02 14.83 9.40
C ILE A 286 10.98 14.67 10.92
N TYR A 287 12.07 15.04 11.60
CA TYR A 287 12.18 14.95 13.05
C TYR A 287 11.18 15.84 13.79
N ILE A 288 10.93 17.06 13.30
CA ILE A 288 9.91 17.94 13.88
C ILE A 288 8.51 17.33 13.74
N CYS A 289 8.17 16.79 12.56
CA CYS A 289 6.88 16.10 12.38
C CYS A 289 6.74 14.90 13.32
N TRP A 290 7.78 14.06 13.43
CA TRP A 290 7.78 12.93 14.36
C TRP A 290 7.65 13.36 15.81
N PHE A 291 8.31 14.44 16.22
CA PHE A 291 8.19 14.96 17.58
C PHE A 291 6.79 15.49 17.88
N ILE A 292 6.17 16.23 16.94
CA ILE A 292 4.78 16.67 17.09
C ILE A 292 3.85 15.47 17.26
N HIS A 293 4.01 14.42 16.45
CA HIS A 293 3.22 13.19 16.58
C HIS A 293 3.48 12.46 17.91
N ALA A 294 4.75 12.39 18.36
CA ALA A 294 5.15 11.78 19.62
C ALA A 294 4.52 12.46 20.84
N CYS A 295 4.30 13.78 20.78
CA CYS A 295 3.62 14.55 21.81
C CYS A 295 2.09 14.34 21.84
N THR A 296 1.53 13.52 20.95
CA THR A 296 0.10 13.19 20.98
C THR A 296 -0.18 11.98 21.86
N ASP A 297 -1.25 12.02 22.65
CA ASP A 297 -1.60 10.99 23.65
C ASP A 297 -1.98 9.60 23.10
N LYS A 298 -1.83 9.36 21.79
CA LYS A 298 -2.43 8.18 21.14
C LYS A 298 -1.77 6.84 21.55
N TYR A 299 -0.47 6.84 21.81
CA TYR A 299 0.31 5.61 22.09
C TYR A 299 1.08 5.65 23.41
N LYS A 300 0.80 6.64 24.28
CA LYS A 300 1.40 6.79 25.62
C LYS A 300 2.92 6.53 25.66
N LEU A 301 3.67 7.11 24.71
CA LEU A 301 5.14 7.08 24.76
C LEU A 301 5.62 7.60 26.12
N SER A 302 6.61 6.91 26.68
CA SER A 302 7.25 7.35 27.92
C SER A 302 7.92 8.72 27.74
N PRO A 303 8.07 9.53 28.80
CA PRO A 303 8.85 10.76 28.75
C PRO A 303 10.23 10.57 28.13
N GLU A 304 10.91 9.47 28.44
CA GLU A 304 12.25 9.12 27.95
C GLU A 304 12.24 8.92 26.43
N GLN A 305 11.23 8.23 25.88
CA GLN A 305 11.09 8.04 24.44
C GLN A 305 10.76 9.36 23.72
N ILE A 306 9.90 10.21 24.31
CA ILE A 306 9.63 11.54 23.75
C ILE A 306 10.90 12.40 23.73
N LYS A 307 11.71 12.32 24.80
CA LYS A 307 13.02 12.97 24.87
C LYS A 307 13.98 12.44 23.81
N GLU A 308 13.96 11.14 23.55
CA GLU A 308 14.78 10.55 22.50
C GLU A 308 14.36 11.04 21.11
N VAL A 309 13.07 11.10 20.80
CA VAL A 309 12.57 11.69 19.55
C VAL A 309 12.97 13.17 19.44
N TYR A 310 12.88 13.95 20.52
CA TYR A 310 13.36 15.34 20.57
C TYR A 310 14.86 15.44 20.29
N SER A 311 15.67 14.46 20.74
CA SER A 311 17.12 14.45 20.52
C SER A 311 17.49 14.41 19.04
N PHE A 312 16.61 13.88 18.17
CA PHE A 312 16.85 13.82 16.73
C PHE A 312 16.86 15.20 16.08
N ILE A 313 16.11 16.16 16.65
CA ILE A 313 15.97 17.52 16.13
C ILE A 313 17.33 18.24 16.17
N LEU A 314 17.73 18.77 15.02
CA LEU A 314 18.90 19.61 14.85
C LEU A 314 18.59 21.04 15.33
N PRO A 315 19.45 21.66 16.15
CA PRO A 315 19.27 23.04 16.59
C PRO A 315 19.37 24.00 15.40
N ASN A 316 18.58 25.08 15.43
CA ASN A 316 18.66 26.22 14.49
C ASN A 316 18.42 25.89 13.00
N VAL A 317 17.79 24.76 12.69
CA VAL A 317 17.46 24.36 11.30
C VAL A 317 15.96 24.21 11.14
N TYR A 318 15.20 25.31 11.07
CA TYR A 318 13.74 25.24 11.01
C TYR A 318 13.22 25.31 9.56
N PRO A 319 12.42 24.32 9.11
CA PRO A 319 11.92 24.31 7.74
C PRO A 319 10.79 25.31 7.54
N GLN A 320 10.47 25.63 6.28
CA GLN A 320 9.30 26.45 5.96
C GLN A 320 8.01 25.80 6.49
N GLY A 321 7.21 26.59 7.21
CA GLY A 321 6.05 26.08 7.95
C GLY A 321 4.93 25.49 7.11
N PHE A 322 4.81 25.88 5.83
CA PHE A 322 3.83 25.32 4.91
C PHE A 322 3.90 23.78 4.82
N TYR A 323 5.11 23.22 4.78
CA TYR A 323 5.28 21.78 4.61
C TYR A 323 4.92 20.97 5.86
N VAL A 324 5.17 21.50 7.06
CA VAL A 324 4.75 20.85 8.31
C VAL A 324 3.22 20.82 8.40
N ARG A 325 2.55 21.88 7.94
CA ARG A 325 1.09 22.00 7.95
C ARG A 325 0.37 21.08 6.96
N ILE A 326 1.06 20.64 5.90
CA ILE A 326 0.50 19.62 5.00
C ILE A 326 0.30 18.29 5.74
N VAL A 327 1.16 18.00 6.72
CA VAL A 327 1.22 16.70 7.40
C VAL A 327 0.53 16.73 8.76
N ILE A 328 0.65 17.86 9.48
CA ILE A 328 -0.01 18.08 10.76
C ILE A 328 -1.36 18.75 10.49
N GLU A 329 -2.40 17.95 10.51
CA GLU A 329 -3.74 18.31 10.06
C GLU A 329 -4.48 19.23 11.05
N THR A 330 -4.09 19.24 12.34
CA THR A 330 -4.89 19.90 13.38
C THR A 330 -4.11 20.85 14.28
N LYS A 331 -4.72 22.00 14.62
CA LYS A 331 -4.23 22.91 15.68
C LYS A 331 -4.03 22.20 17.01
N LYS A 332 -4.83 21.17 17.28
CA LYS A 332 -4.76 20.38 18.52
C LYS A 332 -3.43 19.66 18.67
N GLU A 333 -2.83 19.18 17.59
CA GLU A 333 -1.52 18.51 17.61
C GLU A 333 -0.40 19.48 17.99
N PHE A 334 -0.40 20.67 17.38
CA PHE A 334 0.53 21.74 17.76
C PHE A 334 0.34 22.19 19.21
N HIS A 335 -0.90 22.38 19.65
CA HIS A 335 -1.21 22.75 21.03
C HIS A 335 -0.69 21.70 22.02
N LYS A 336 -0.94 20.41 21.77
CA LYS A 336 -0.43 19.33 22.61
C LYS A 336 1.09 19.32 22.66
N CYS A 337 1.76 19.50 21.52
CA CYS A 337 3.21 19.59 21.47
C CYS A 337 3.76 20.75 22.31
N LEU A 338 3.14 21.93 22.22
CA LEU A 338 3.48 23.08 23.06
C LEU A 338 3.25 22.82 24.55
N SER A 339 2.14 22.16 24.91
CA SER A 339 1.87 21.78 26.30
C SER A 339 2.92 20.82 26.85
N VAL A 340 3.27 19.78 26.09
CA VAL A 340 4.32 18.81 26.48
C VAL A 340 5.66 19.52 26.67
N LEU A 341 6.05 20.42 25.76
CA LEU A 341 7.30 21.19 25.89
C LEU A 341 7.31 22.05 27.17
N LYS A 342 6.19 22.72 27.49
CA LYS A 342 6.06 23.57 28.69
C LYS A 342 6.07 22.77 29.98
N GLU A 343 5.23 21.74 30.07
CA GLU A 343 5.06 20.91 31.26
C GLU A 343 6.32 20.11 31.59
N LYS A 344 7.06 19.67 30.56
CA LYS A 344 8.27 18.85 30.69
C LYS A 344 9.54 19.61 30.29
N LYS A 345 9.62 20.93 30.52
CA LYS A 345 10.79 21.75 30.14
C LYS A 345 12.12 21.13 30.59
N THR A 346 12.22 20.71 31.84
CA THR A 346 13.43 20.11 32.45
C THR A 346 13.87 18.79 31.81
N LEU A 347 12.97 18.13 31.06
CA LEU A 347 13.27 16.92 30.30
C LEU A 347 14.06 17.24 29.01
N PHE A 348 13.80 18.40 28.40
CA PHE A 348 14.29 18.77 27.07
C PHE A 348 15.47 19.74 27.11
N CYS A 349 15.60 20.56 28.16
CA CYS A 349 16.71 21.49 28.32
C CYS A 349 17.15 21.65 29.78
N SER A 350 18.37 22.13 29.96
CA SER A 350 18.95 22.49 31.25
C SER A 350 19.33 23.96 31.23
N GLU A 351 18.99 24.68 32.30
CA GLU A 351 19.35 26.10 32.44
C GLU A 351 20.86 26.33 32.47
N ASN A 352 21.63 25.29 32.82
CA ASN A 352 23.09 25.32 32.86
C ASN A 352 23.74 24.96 31.50
N ASP A 353 22.95 24.60 30.47
CA ASP A 353 23.43 24.33 29.12
C ASP A 353 22.79 25.32 28.12
N PRO A 354 23.49 26.42 27.79
CA PRO A 354 23.01 27.43 26.85
C PRO A 354 22.59 26.86 25.49
N LYS A 355 23.28 25.82 24.99
CA LYS A 355 22.96 25.21 23.69
C LYS A 355 21.64 24.44 23.75
N SER A 356 21.39 23.74 24.85
CA SER A 356 20.10 23.06 25.07
C SER A 356 18.95 24.06 25.16
N MET A 357 19.17 25.21 25.83
CA MET A 357 18.19 26.28 25.96
C MET A 357 17.89 26.95 24.62
N GLU A 358 18.91 27.20 23.81
CA GLU A 358 18.75 27.75 22.46
C GLU A 358 17.91 26.81 21.56
N LYS A 359 18.22 25.51 21.54
CA LYS A 359 17.44 24.50 20.81
C LYS A 359 15.98 24.48 21.28
N TYR A 360 15.75 24.47 22.59
CA TYR A 360 14.40 24.46 23.16
C TYR A 360 13.61 25.71 22.79
N ASN A 361 14.20 26.90 23.00
CA ASN A 361 13.55 28.18 22.71
C ASN A 361 13.25 28.34 21.22
N GLY A 362 14.19 27.95 20.34
CA GLY A 362 13.98 28.00 18.91
C GLY A 362 12.85 27.06 18.44
N LEU A 363 12.80 25.82 18.96
CA LEU A 363 11.72 24.89 18.63
C LEU A 363 10.37 25.38 19.15
N MET A 364 10.33 25.91 20.38
CA MET A 364 9.13 26.51 20.97
C MET A 364 8.59 27.65 20.10
N ALA A 365 9.44 28.61 19.74
CA ALA A 365 9.05 29.73 18.89
C ALA A 365 8.58 29.28 17.51
N TYR A 366 9.25 28.28 16.93
CA TYR A 366 8.86 27.71 15.65
C TYR A 366 7.47 27.06 15.70
N ILE A 367 7.21 26.19 16.68
CA ILE A 367 5.92 25.51 16.82
C ILE A 367 4.81 26.50 17.16
N ASP A 368 5.08 27.52 17.98
CA ASP A 368 4.13 28.60 18.31
C ASP A 368 3.76 29.43 17.06
N HIS A 369 4.75 29.74 16.21
CA HIS A 369 4.50 30.36 14.92
C HIS A 369 3.66 29.45 13.99
N LEU A 370 3.90 28.14 13.99
CA LEU A 370 3.07 27.20 13.23
C LEU A 370 1.63 27.18 13.74
N TYR A 371 1.44 27.13 15.06
CA TYR A 371 0.13 27.15 15.71
C TYR A 371 -0.66 28.43 15.40
N SER A 372 0.01 29.58 15.42
CA SER A 372 -0.63 30.90 15.30
C SER A 372 -1.13 31.25 13.90
N ASN A 373 -0.55 30.66 12.83
CA ASN A 373 -0.99 30.93 11.45
C ASN A 373 -1.73 29.76 10.78
N ILE A 374 -2.29 28.82 11.55
CA ILE A 374 -3.39 27.94 11.13
C ILE A 374 -4.69 28.63 11.54
#